data_AF-A0A7C6VWG4-F1
#
_entry.id   AF-A0A7C6VWG4-F1
#
_cell.length_a   1.000
_cell.length_b   1.000
_cell.length_c   1.000
_cell.angle_alpha   90.00
_cell.angle_beta   90.00
_cell.angle_gamma   90.00
#
_symmetry.space_group_name_H-M   'P 1'
#
loop_
_entity.id
_entity.type
_entity.pdbx_description
1 polymer ?
#
loop_
_entity_poly.entity_id
_entity_poly.type
_entity_poly.pdbx_seq_one_letter_code
_entity_poly.pdbx_strand_id
1 'polypeptide(L)' 'MQEFQFKPKNHIHYKTRKGLLKGSYLIKSIDIQITSRSTYDLYILKMHKKLIEKALVEYLNSKAYKDN' A
#
# COMPACT_ATOMS: atom_id res chain seq x y z
N MET A 1 -11.65 11.90 -14.62
CA MET A 1 -11.01 11.25 -13.49
C MET A 1 -10.41 9.94 -13.96
N GLN A 2 -9.23 9.64 -13.47
CA GLN A 2 -8.80 8.25 -13.35
C GLN A 2 -9.58 7.66 -12.17
N GLU A 3 -10.12 6.46 -12.33
CA GLU A 3 -10.82 5.75 -11.26
C GLU A 3 -9.89 4.67 -10.72
N PHE A 4 -9.66 4.73 -9.40
CA PHE A 4 -8.97 3.70 -8.64
C PHE A 4 -10.00 3.03 -7.75
N GLN A 5 -10.23 1.73 -7.96
CA GLN A 5 -11.10 0.93 -7.09
C GLN A 5 -10.24 -0.05 -6.30
N PHE A 6 -10.17 0.17 -4.99
CA PHE A 6 -9.56 -0.79 -4.07
C PHE A 6 -10.50 -1.99 -3.92
N LYS A 7 -9.97 -3.17 -4.16
CA LYS A 7 -10.66 -4.45 -4.07
C LYS A 7 -10.03 -5.28 -2.95
N PRO A 8 -10.78 -6.28 -2.43
CA PRO A 8 -10.24 -7.27 -1.50
C PRO A 8 -8.92 -7.88 -2.02
N LYS A 9 -8.09 -8.35 -1.09
CA LYS A 9 -6.83 -9.07 -1.30
C LYS A 9 -5.79 -8.22 -2.04
N ASN A 10 -5.66 -6.96 -1.63
CA ASN A 10 -4.63 -6.06 -2.15
C ASN A 10 -4.71 -5.78 -3.65
N HIS A 11 -5.90 -5.89 -4.25
CA HIS A 11 -6.11 -5.58 -5.66
C HIS A 11 -6.53 -4.13 -5.86
N ILE A 12 -5.93 -3.45 -6.84
CA ILE A 12 -6.39 -2.13 -7.30
C ILE A 12 -6.80 -2.28 -8.76
N HIS A 13 -8.07 -1.99 -9.06
CA HIS A 13 -8.51 -1.85 -10.43
C HIS A 13 -8.32 -0.41 -10.87
N TYR A 14 -7.69 -0.25 -12.02
CA TYR A 14 -7.43 1.03 -12.64
C TYR A 14 -8.21 1.16 -13.93
N LYS A 15 -8.92 2.28 -14.07
CA LYS A 15 -9.62 2.64 -15.30
C LYS A 15 -9.33 4.09 -15.67
N THR A 16 -8.91 4.29 -16.91
CA THR A 16 -8.70 5.63 -17.48
C THR A 16 -10.03 6.33 -17.77
N ARG A 17 -9.99 7.68 -17.85
CA ARG A 17 -11.14 8.58 -18.02
C ARG A 17 -12.03 8.29 -19.23
N LYS A 18 -11.56 7.50 -20.21
CA LYS A 18 -12.30 7.09 -21.42
C LYS A 18 -12.36 5.57 -21.62
N GLY A 19 -11.99 4.78 -20.61
CA GLY A 19 -12.00 3.32 -20.68
C GLY A 19 -10.99 2.70 -21.66
N LEU A 20 -10.13 3.51 -22.29
CA LEU A 20 -9.09 3.12 -23.25
C LEU A 20 -8.09 2.10 -22.69
N LEU A 21 -7.90 2.14 -21.37
CA LEU A 21 -6.99 1.26 -20.65
C LEU A 21 -7.67 0.82 -19.35
N LYS A 22 -7.70 -0.49 -19.15
CA LYS A 22 -8.12 -1.17 -17.94
C LYS A 22 -6.98 -2.07 -17.51
N GLY A 23 -6.61 -1.99 -16.23
CA GLY A 23 -5.56 -2.82 -15.66
C GLY A 23 -5.86 -3.13 -14.20
N SER A 24 -5.17 -4.13 -13.68
CA SER A 24 -5.19 -4.47 -12.27
C SER A 24 -3.76 -4.43 -11.71
N TYR A 25 -3.64 -3.93 -10.49
CA TYR A 25 -2.42 -4.01 -9.70
C TYR A 25 -2.66 -4.94 -8.52
N LEU A 26 -1.60 -5.65 -8.12
CA LEU A 26 -1.56 -6.43 -6.89
C LEU A 26 -0.49 -5.84 -5.98
N ILE A 27 -0.88 -5.36 -4.80
CA ILE A 27 0.06 -4.79 -3.83
C ILE A 27 0.77 -5.94 -3.10
N LYS A 28 2.01 -6.22 -3.52
CA LYS A 28 2.90 -7.20 -2.86
C LYS A 28 3.78 -6.56 -1.78
N SER A 29 4.14 -5.30 -1.96
CA SER A 29 4.96 -4.51 -1.05
C SER A 29 4.60 -3.03 -1.19
N ILE A 30 4.86 -2.27 -0.13
CA ILE A 30 4.78 -0.82 -0.13
C ILE A 30 6.12 -0.27 0.33
N ASP A 31 6.47 0.92 -0.14
CA ASP A 31 7.63 1.66 0.33
C ASP A 31 7.14 2.88 1.11
N ILE A 32 7.58 3.03 2.36
CA ILE A 32 7.23 4.17 3.21
C ILE A 32 8.44 5.10 3.31
N GLN A 33 8.25 6.38 3.00
CA GLN A 33 9.26 7.38 3.24
C GLN A 33 9.23 7.82 4.71
N ILE A 34 10.39 7.80 5.36
CA ILE A 34 10.57 8.25 6.75
C ILE A 34 11.51 9.45 6.80
N THR A 35 11.19 10.39 7.68
CA THR A 35 12.01 11.58 7.91
C THR A 35 12.07 11.86 9.41
N SER A 36 13.21 12.36 9.89
CA SER A 36 13.35 12.89 11.25
C SER A 36 14.41 13.98 11.25
N ARG A 37 14.27 14.95 12.15
CA ARG A 37 15.28 15.99 12.40
C ARG A 37 16.47 15.45 13.20
N SER A 38 16.27 14.38 13.97
CA SER A 38 17.31 13.69 14.72
C SER A 38 17.85 12.52 13.89
N THR A 39 19.17 12.46 13.72
CA THR A 39 19.85 11.36 13.03
C THR A 39 19.69 10.04 13.76
N TYR A 40 19.68 10.07 15.09
CA TYR A 40 19.47 8.90 15.94
C TYR A 40 18.06 8.33 15.77
N ASP A 41 17.04 9.19 15.78
CA ASP A 41 15.65 8.75 15.59
C ASP A 41 15.45 8.23 14.16
N LEU A 42 16.05 8.87 13.16
CA LEU A 42 15.99 8.39 11.78
C LEU A 42 16.59 6.99 11.65
N TYR A 43 17.67 6.69 12.37
CA TYR A 43 18.28 5.36 12.39
C TYR A 43 17.33 4.31 12.99
N ILE A 44 16.72 4.62 14.14
CA ILE A 44 15.73 3.74 14.78
C ILE A 44 14.52 3.53 13.85
N LEU A 45 14.01 4.60 13.23
CA LEU A 45 12.86 4.51 12.32
C LEU A 45 13.19 3.67 11.07
N LYS A 46 14.42 3.76 10.55
CA LYS A 46 14.89 2.92 9.43
C LYS A 46 14.84 1.43 9.78
N MET A 47 15.21 1.06 11.01
CA MET A 47 15.14 -0.33 11.47
C MET A 47 13.70 -0.84 11.50
N HIS A 48 12.75 0.00 11.92
CA HIS A 48 11.34 -0.39 12.04
C HIS A 48 10.55 -0.29 10.74
N LYS A 49 11.04 0.48 9.75
CA LYS A 49 10.37 0.71 8.46
C LYS A 49 9.87 -0.59 7.82
N LYS A 50 10.73 -1.60 7.69
CA LYS A 50 10.37 -2.89 7.08
C LYS A 50 9.26 -3.63 7.84
N LEU A 51 9.26 -3.53 9.17
CA LEU A 51 8.22 -4.15 10.01
C LEU A 51 6.87 -3.46 9.81
N ILE A 52 6.87 -2.12 9.73
CA ILE A 52 5.67 -1.33 9.47
C ILE A 52 5.11 -1.62 8.07
N GLU A 53 5.97 -1.64 7.05
CA GLU A 53 5.57 -1.95 5.68
C GLU A 53 4.90 -3.33 5.57
N LYS A 54 5.49 -4.34 6.22
CA LYS A 54 4.93 -5.68 6.28
C LYS A 54 3.58 -5.70 6.99
N ALA A 55 3.50 -5.08 8.17
CA ALA A 55 2.27 -5.00 8.95
C ALA A 55 1.13 -4.30 8.18
N LEU A 56 1.45 -3.28 7.37
CA LEU A 56 0.45 -2.60 6.56
C LEU A 56 -0.09 -3.49 5.43
N VAL A 57 0.79 -4.22 4.74
CA VAL A 57 0.40 -5.17 3.70
C VAL A 57 -0.46 -6.29 4.29
N GLU A 58 -0.10 -6.81 5.47
CA GLU A 58 -0.90 -7.79 6.21
C GLU A 58 -2.25 -7.23 6.65
N TYR A 59 -2.30 -5.99 7.14
CA TYR A 59 -3.55 -5.32 7.51
C TYR A 59 -4.50 -5.19 6.31
N LEU A 60 -4.00 -4.71 5.17
CA LEU A 60 -4.76 -4.57 3.94
C LEU A 60 -5.29 -5.93 3.45
N ASN A 61 -4.47 -6.99 3.55
CA ASN A 61 -4.90 -8.35 3.27
C ASN A 61 -5.99 -8.82 4.23
N SER A 62 -5.84 -8.58 5.55
CA SER A 62 -6.80 -9.06 6.56
C SER A 62 -8.17 -8.41 6.44
N LYS A 63 -8.24 -7.12 6.09
CA LYS A 63 -9.51 -6.40 5.88
C LYS A 63 -10.34 -7.02 4.76
N ALA A 64 -9.66 -7.49 3.72
CA ALA A 64 -10.31 -8.16 2.60
C ALA A 64 -11.05 -9.45 2.96
N TYR A 65 -10.71 -10.10 4.08
CA TYR A 65 -11.37 -11.32 4.55
C TYR A 65 -12.52 -11.03 5.52
N LYS A 66 -12.61 -9.82 6.08
CA LYS A 66 -13.65 -9.43 7.04
C LYS A 66 -14.92 -8.87 6.41
N ASP A 67 -14.86 -8.50 5.14
CA ASP A 67 -16.01 -7.98 4.37
C ASP A 67 -16.77 -9.09 3.59
N ASN A 68 -16.54 -10.36 3.92
CA ASN A 68 -17.29 -11.52 3.38
C ASN A 68 -18.25 -12.08 4.42
#